data_AF-Q2KKS2-F1
#
_entry.id   AF-Q2KKS2-F1
#
_cell.length_a   1.000
_cell.length_b   1.000
_cell.length_c   1.000
_cell.angle_alpha   90.00
_cell.angle_beta   90.00
_cell.angle_gamma   90.00
#
_symmetry.space_group_name_H-M   'P 1'
#
loop_
_entity.id
_entity.type
_entity.pdbx_description
1 polymer ?
#
loop_
_entity_poly.entity_id
_entity_poly.type
_entity_poly.pdbx_seq_one_letter_code
_entity_poly.pdbx_strand_id
1 'polypeptide(L)'
;AGGYHKMFLSLDVLRCVTRSSGMVLQAYFTHAKSLLADASGVSSLAPAVKAVDSALSELEDFVQVAATRAPGYLELAARDLAYSLARIYTGTLLIDHACWKGASPSDTYAALRWCEQDLCPVATKQARGCYDPSSPPLDAALVYDRPIQG
;
A
#
# COMPACT_ATOMS: atom_id res chain seq x y z
N ALA A 1 6.03 0.31 24.69
CA ALA A 1 4.72 -0.37 24.69
C ALA A 1 3.85 -0.13 23.43
N GLY A 2 4.19 0.76 22.50
CA GLY A 2 3.37 1.05 21.30
C GLY A 2 3.62 0.18 20.05
N GLY A 3 4.52 -0.82 20.10
CA GLY A 3 4.90 -1.64 18.94
C GLY A 3 3.96 -2.82 18.67
N TYR A 4 3.45 -3.47 19.72
CA TYR A 4 2.67 -4.72 19.60
C TYR A 4 1.26 -4.52 19.00
N HIS A 5 0.64 -3.35 19.20
CA HIS A 5 -0.69 -3.07 18.66
C HIS A 5 -0.70 -2.89 17.14
N LYS A 6 0.39 -2.36 16.56
CA LYS A 6 0.48 -2.10 15.11
C LYS A 6 0.62 -3.38 14.27
N MET A 7 1.30 -4.39 14.83
CA MET A 7 1.51 -5.68 14.16
C MET A 7 0.23 -6.53 14.15
N PHE A 8 -0.64 -6.39 15.16
CA PHE A 8 -1.94 -7.07 15.21
C PHE A 8 -2.88 -6.59 14.10
N LEU A 9 -3.03 -5.28 13.93
CA LEU A 9 -3.94 -4.69 12.93
C LEU A 9 -3.51 -4.99 11.48
N SER A 10 -2.21 -5.01 11.19
CA SER A 10 -1.72 -5.38 9.86
C SER A 10 -1.92 -6.88 9.54
N LEU A 11 -1.84 -7.75 10.56
CA LEU A 11 -2.21 -9.15 10.40
C LEU A 11 -3.73 -9.33 10.25
N ASP A 12 -4.54 -8.47 10.87
CA ASP A 12 -5.99 -8.49 10.67
C ASP A 12 -6.38 -8.18 9.22
N VAL A 13 -5.63 -7.31 8.53
CA VAL A 13 -5.81 -7.10 7.07
C VAL A 13 -5.64 -8.43 6.33
N LEU A 14 -4.58 -9.19 6.60
CA LEU A 14 -4.38 -10.50 5.97
C LEU A 14 -5.52 -11.47 6.31
N ARG A 15 -5.96 -11.52 7.58
CA ARG A 15 -7.09 -12.35 8.00
C ARG A 15 -8.38 -12.00 7.24
N CYS A 16 -8.66 -10.70 7.03
CA CYS A 16 -9.79 -10.24 6.23
C CYS A 16 -9.69 -10.72 4.78
N VAL A 17 -8.50 -10.66 4.18
CA VAL A 17 -8.25 -11.16 2.82
C VAL A 17 -8.49 -12.67 2.74
N THR A 18 -7.90 -13.44 3.64
CA THR A 18 -8.05 -14.91 3.68
C THR A 18 -9.50 -15.32 3.93
N ARG A 19 -10.19 -14.70 4.90
CA ARG A 19 -11.58 -15.03 5.26
C ARG A 19 -12.56 -14.73 4.13
N SER A 20 -12.25 -13.75 3.29
CA SER A 20 -13.06 -13.39 2.13
C SER A 20 -12.65 -14.12 0.84
N SER A 21 -11.69 -15.04 0.90
CA SER A 21 -11.12 -15.69 -0.29
C SER A 21 -10.63 -14.68 -1.34
N GLY A 22 -10.07 -13.55 -0.89
CA GLY A 22 -9.59 -12.47 -1.75
C GLY A 22 -10.66 -11.51 -2.27
N MET A 23 -11.96 -11.78 -2.05
CA MET A 23 -13.05 -10.92 -2.54
C MET A 23 -12.97 -9.49 -2.01
N VAL A 24 -12.43 -9.28 -0.80
CA VAL A 24 -12.25 -7.93 -0.24
C VAL A 24 -11.24 -7.11 -1.05
N LEU A 25 -10.19 -7.73 -1.59
CA LEU A 25 -9.21 -7.05 -2.44
C LEU A 25 -9.81 -6.76 -3.81
N GLN A 26 -10.58 -7.69 -4.37
CA GLN A 26 -11.29 -7.45 -5.62
C GLN A 26 -12.23 -6.25 -5.50
N ALA A 27 -13.06 -6.20 -4.46
CA ALA A 27 -13.95 -5.07 -4.20
C ALA A 27 -13.17 -3.75 -4.02
N TYR A 28 -12.05 -3.79 -3.31
CA TYR A 28 -11.14 -2.65 -3.16
C TYR A 28 -10.64 -2.13 -4.52
N PHE A 29 -10.09 -3.00 -5.37
CA PHE A 29 -9.57 -2.61 -6.69
C PHE A 29 -10.68 -2.07 -7.59
N THR A 30 -11.83 -2.74 -7.64
CA THR A 30 -12.98 -2.30 -8.42
C THR A 30 -13.43 -0.89 -8.00
N HIS A 31 -13.56 -0.65 -6.69
CA HIS A 31 -14.00 0.64 -6.20
C HIS A 31 -12.96 1.74 -6.49
N ALA A 32 -11.67 1.47 -6.22
CA ALA A 32 -10.63 2.46 -6.47
C ALA A 32 -10.51 2.83 -7.96
N LYS A 33 -10.58 1.84 -8.86
CA LYS A 33 -10.57 2.06 -10.31
C LYS A 33 -11.80 2.83 -10.79
N SER A 34 -12.98 2.59 -10.20
CA SER A 34 -14.20 3.35 -10.51
C SER A 34 -14.03 4.84 -10.20
N LEU A 35 -13.54 5.18 -9.01
CA LEU A 35 -13.31 6.57 -8.60
C LEU A 35 -12.27 7.28 -9.49
N LEU A 36 -11.20 6.58 -9.90
CA LEU A 36 -10.20 7.13 -10.82
C LEU A 36 -10.76 7.37 -12.23
N ALA A 37 -11.65 6.49 -12.72
CA ALA A 37 -12.27 6.66 -14.03
C ALA A 37 -13.09 7.96 -14.09
N ASP A 38 -13.84 8.27 -13.03
CA ASP A 38 -14.62 9.50 -12.93
C ASP A 38 -13.74 10.76 -12.89
N ALA A 39 -12.53 10.65 -12.30
CA ALA A 39 -11.56 11.73 -12.20
C ALA A 39 -10.70 11.95 -13.46
N SER A 40 -10.65 10.98 -14.38
CA SER A 40 -9.73 10.96 -15.52
C SER A 40 -9.95 12.12 -16.52
N GLY A 41 -11.10 12.78 -16.48
CA GLY A 41 -11.40 13.96 -17.30
C GLY A 41 -10.80 15.28 -16.79
N VAL A 42 -10.23 15.32 -15.58
CA VAL A 42 -9.72 16.54 -14.95
C VAL A 42 -8.20 16.66 -15.17
N SER A 43 -7.80 17.45 -16.16
CA SER A 43 -6.40 17.56 -16.60
C SER A 43 -5.41 17.98 -15.49
N SER A 44 -5.85 18.81 -14.54
CA SER A 44 -5.03 19.26 -13.41
C SER A 44 -4.71 18.14 -12.41
N LEU A 45 -5.48 17.05 -12.39
CA LEU A 45 -5.27 15.88 -11.54
C LEU A 45 -4.55 14.74 -12.24
N ALA A 46 -4.25 14.85 -13.53
CA ALA A 46 -3.64 13.78 -14.33
C ALA A 46 -2.37 13.15 -13.70
N PRO A 47 -1.43 13.91 -13.10
CA PRO A 47 -0.28 13.30 -12.43
C PRO A 47 -0.67 12.41 -11.24
N ALA A 48 -1.62 12.86 -10.41
CA ALA A 48 -2.10 12.10 -9.27
C ALA A 48 -2.87 10.84 -9.71
N VAL A 49 -3.77 10.97 -10.70
CA VAL A 49 -4.50 9.83 -11.29
C VAL A 49 -3.52 8.78 -11.80
N LYS A 50 -2.51 9.19 -12.56
CA LYS A 50 -1.48 8.27 -13.08
C LYS A 50 -0.70 7.58 -11.96
N ALA A 51 -0.33 8.30 -10.90
CA ALA A 51 0.42 7.74 -9.78
C ALA A 51 -0.40 6.68 -9.03
N VAL A 52 -1.68 6.93 -8.76
CA VAL A 52 -2.56 5.97 -8.10
C VAL A 52 -2.85 4.77 -9.00
N ASP A 53 -3.08 4.98 -10.29
CA ASP A 53 -3.30 3.89 -11.26
C ASP A 53 -2.08 2.96 -11.38
N SER A 54 -0.88 3.54 -11.41
CA SER A 54 0.38 2.78 -11.40
C SER A 54 0.53 1.98 -10.10
N ALA A 55 0.26 2.61 -8.95
CA ALA A 55 0.34 1.95 -7.64
C ALA A 55 -0.71 0.83 -7.46
N LEU A 56 -1.91 0.99 -8.03
CA LEU A 56 -2.91 -0.08 -8.09
C LEU A 56 -2.41 -1.26 -8.90
N SER A 57 -1.80 -1.02 -10.07
CA SER A 57 -1.24 -2.06 -10.92
C SER A 57 -0.09 -2.81 -10.21
N GLU A 58 0.83 -2.09 -9.58
CA GLU A 58 1.91 -2.67 -8.79
C GLU A 58 1.39 -3.51 -7.61
N LEU A 59 0.30 -3.07 -6.97
CA LEU A 59 -0.32 -3.81 -5.88
C LEU A 59 -1.02 -5.09 -6.40
N GLU A 60 -1.66 -5.05 -7.56
CA GLU A 60 -2.24 -6.23 -8.21
C GLU A 60 -1.14 -7.26 -8.49
N ASP A 61 -0.03 -6.83 -9.08
CA ASP A 61 1.14 -7.68 -9.34
C ASP A 61 1.72 -8.28 -8.04
N PHE A 62 1.87 -7.47 -6.98
CA PHE A 62 2.30 -7.95 -5.67
C PHE A 62 1.39 -9.08 -5.16
N VAL A 63 0.07 -8.89 -5.22
CA VAL A 63 -0.90 -9.88 -4.72
C VAL A 63 -0.81 -11.18 -5.51
N GLN A 64 -0.65 -11.12 -6.83
CA GLN A 64 -0.46 -12.31 -7.67
C GLN A 64 0.83 -13.06 -7.32
N VAL A 65 1.94 -12.34 -7.14
CA VAL A 65 3.21 -12.95 -6.71
C VAL A 65 3.05 -13.59 -5.33
N ALA A 66 2.49 -12.87 -4.37
CA ALA A 66 2.33 -13.35 -3.00
C ALA A 66 1.48 -14.63 -2.91
N ALA A 67 0.48 -14.80 -3.79
CA ALA A 67 -0.34 -16.00 -3.87
C ALA A 67 0.47 -17.27 -4.21
N THR A 68 1.64 -17.13 -4.83
CA THR A 68 2.54 -18.24 -5.19
C THR A 68 3.64 -18.51 -4.15
N ARG A 69 3.75 -17.67 -3.12
CA ARG A 69 4.82 -17.73 -2.10
C ARG A 69 4.36 -18.51 -0.87
N ALA A 70 5.34 -18.89 -0.04
CA ALA A 70 5.06 -19.52 1.25
C ALA A 70 4.29 -18.58 2.20
N PRO A 71 3.45 -19.09 3.11
CA PRO A 71 2.61 -18.26 3.99
C PRO A 71 3.37 -17.16 4.77
N GLY A 72 4.59 -17.45 5.22
CA GLY A 72 5.44 -16.48 5.93
C GLY A 72 5.80 -15.23 5.11
N TYR A 73 5.73 -15.29 3.78
CA TYR A 73 5.98 -14.15 2.90
C TYR A 73 5.00 -13.00 3.16
N LEU A 74 3.70 -13.32 3.25
CA LEU A 74 2.67 -12.32 3.52
C LEU A 74 2.77 -11.78 4.95
N GLU A 75 3.20 -12.59 5.91
CA GLU A 75 3.41 -12.13 7.30
C GLU A 75 4.51 -11.07 7.38
N LEU A 76 5.62 -11.26 6.64
CA LEU A 76 6.68 -10.25 6.52
C LEU A 76 6.19 -8.97 5.83
N ALA A 77 5.36 -9.12 4.79
CA ALA A 77 4.82 -8.01 4.03
C ALA A 77 3.60 -7.33 4.67
N ALA A 78 3.00 -7.90 5.72
CA ALA A 78 1.67 -7.53 6.23
C ALA A 78 1.53 -6.04 6.50
N ARG A 79 2.55 -5.46 7.13
CA ARG A 79 2.58 -4.03 7.47
C ARG A 79 2.63 -3.15 6.24
N ASP A 80 3.50 -3.49 5.30
CA ASP A 80 3.70 -2.71 4.09
C ASP A 80 2.51 -2.85 3.15
N LEU A 81 1.88 -4.03 3.08
CA LEU A 81 0.62 -4.25 2.38
C LEU A 81 -0.50 -3.37 2.95
N ALA A 82 -0.66 -3.34 4.28
CA ALA A 82 -1.66 -2.50 4.92
C ALA A 82 -1.41 -1.00 4.63
N TYR A 83 -0.16 -0.56 4.60
CA TYR A 83 0.18 0.81 4.23
C TYR A 83 -0.02 1.12 2.76
N SER A 84 0.29 0.20 1.84
CA SER A 84 -0.03 0.37 0.42
C SER A 84 -1.53 0.55 0.21
N LEU A 85 -2.35 -0.33 0.78
CA LEU A 85 -3.81 -0.22 0.73
C LEU A 85 -4.29 1.14 1.27
N ALA A 86 -3.78 1.56 2.44
CA ALA A 86 -4.18 2.84 3.01
C ALA A 86 -3.75 4.05 2.14
N ARG A 87 -2.52 4.05 1.62
CA ARG A 87 -1.97 5.17 0.85
C ARG A 87 -2.64 5.33 -0.51
N ILE A 88 -2.82 4.22 -1.23
CA ILE A 88 -3.52 4.19 -2.51
C ILE A 88 -4.95 4.70 -2.30
N TYR A 89 -5.69 4.15 -1.34
CA TYR A 89 -7.08 4.54 -1.11
C TYR A 89 -7.23 5.99 -0.67
N THR A 90 -6.31 6.49 0.17
CA THR A 90 -6.28 7.91 0.54
C THR A 90 -6.04 8.79 -0.69
N GLY A 91 -5.11 8.40 -1.57
CA GLY A 91 -4.87 9.11 -2.83
C GLY A 91 -6.10 9.12 -3.73
N THR A 92 -6.76 7.97 -3.89
CA THR A 92 -8.02 7.85 -4.65
C THR A 92 -9.09 8.79 -4.10
N LEU A 93 -9.32 8.81 -2.79
CA LEU A 93 -10.35 9.65 -2.18
C LEU A 93 -10.02 11.15 -2.27
N LEU A 94 -8.74 11.53 -2.16
CA LEU A 94 -8.32 12.92 -2.35
C LEU A 94 -8.54 13.39 -3.80
N ILE A 95 -8.27 12.52 -4.77
CA ILE A 95 -8.55 12.79 -6.19
C ILE A 95 -10.05 12.94 -6.42
N ASP A 96 -10.85 11.98 -5.94
CA ASP A 96 -12.33 12.02 -6.04
C ASP A 96 -12.89 13.31 -5.44
N HIS A 97 -12.41 13.69 -4.25
CA HIS A 97 -12.79 14.94 -3.60
C HIS A 97 -12.42 16.17 -4.44
N ALA A 98 -11.22 16.21 -5.01
CA ALA A 98 -10.75 17.31 -5.83
C ALA A 98 -11.49 17.42 -7.19
N CYS A 99 -12.21 16.39 -7.62
CA CYS A 99 -13.07 16.41 -8.81
C CYS A 99 -14.46 17.02 -8.54
N TRP A 100 -14.83 17.22 -7.28
CA TRP A 100 -16.13 17.78 -6.93
C TRP A 100 -16.27 19.23 -7.42
N LYS A 101 -17.47 19.64 -7.85
CA LYS A 101 -17.76 21.00 -8.32
C LYS A 101 -17.44 22.09 -7.29
N GLY A 102 -17.47 21.74 -5.99
CA GLY A 102 -17.13 22.65 -4.88
C GLY A 102 -15.67 22.61 -4.44
N ALA A 103 -14.83 21.80 -5.10
CA ALA A 103 -13.43 21.65 -4.72
C ALA A 103 -12.67 22.97 -4.91
N SER A 104 -11.87 23.29 -3.91
CA SER A 104 -10.94 24.41 -3.92
C SER A 104 -9.63 24.04 -4.62
N PRO A 105 -8.83 25.02 -5.07
CA PRO A 105 -7.48 24.76 -5.56
C PRO A 105 -6.58 24.04 -4.55
N SER A 106 -6.82 24.20 -3.24
CA SER A 106 -6.10 23.47 -2.18
C SER A 106 -6.41 21.98 -2.18
N ASP A 107 -7.62 21.56 -2.60
CA ASP A 107 -7.98 20.14 -2.67
C ASP A 107 -7.22 19.46 -3.81
N THR A 108 -7.12 20.12 -4.97
CA THR A 108 -6.25 19.68 -6.08
C THR A 108 -4.80 19.59 -5.63
N TYR A 109 -4.28 20.61 -4.93
CA TYR A 109 -2.90 20.60 -4.45
C TYR A 109 -2.65 19.49 -3.42
N ALA A 110 -3.60 19.23 -2.51
CA ALA A 110 -3.50 18.16 -1.53
C ALA A 110 -3.45 16.78 -2.20
N ALA A 111 -4.30 16.54 -3.21
CA ALA A 111 -4.29 15.29 -3.97
C ALA A 111 -2.96 15.08 -4.70
N LEU A 112 -2.45 16.12 -5.38
CA LEU A 112 -1.16 16.08 -6.06
C LEU A 112 -0.02 15.79 -5.07
N ARG A 113 0.05 16.57 -3.98
CA ARG A 113 1.12 16.48 -2.98
C ARG A 113 1.14 15.14 -2.27
N TRP A 114 -0.02 14.55 -2.00
CA TRP A 114 -0.13 13.22 -1.43
C TRP A 114 0.40 12.14 -2.39
N CYS A 115 0.07 12.24 -3.68
CA CYS A 115 0.40 11.23 -4.69
C CYS A 115 1.87 11.27 -5.16
N GLU A 116 2.66 12.25 -4.73
CA GLU A 116 4.12 12.29 -4.99
C GLU A 116 4.93 11.29 -4.15
N GLN A 117 4.36 10.78 -3.04
CA GLN A 117 5.05 9.84 -2.17
C GLN A 117 5.01 8.41 -2.74
N ASP A 118 5.77 7.49 -2.13
CA ASP A 118 5.63 6.06 -2.42
C ASP A 118 4.25 5.55 -1.97
N LEU A 119 3.35 5.34 -2.93
CA LEU A 119 1.98 4.87 -2.68
C LEU A 119 1.90 3.36 -2.47
N CYS A 120 2.86 2.59 -3.01
CA CYS A 120 2.88 1.13 -2.93
C CYS A 120 4.17 0.62 -2.26
N PRO A 121 4.42 0.96 -0.97
CA PRO A 121 5.63 0.53 -0.27
C PRO A 121 5.82 -0.99 -0.24
N VAL A 122 4.72 -1.76 -0.31
CA VAL A 122 4.80 -3.22 -0.42
C VAL A 122 5.54 -3.67 -1.68
N ALA A 123 5.24 -3.07 -2.84
CA ALA A 123 5.91 -3.37 -4.10
C ALA A 123 7.35 -2.85 -4.11
N THR A 124 7.57 -1.62 -3.64
CA THR A 124 8.91 -1.02 -3.51
C THR A 124 9.85 -1.91 -2.69
N LYS A 125 9.37 -2.47 -1.59
CA LYS A 125 10.14 -3.36 -0.73
C LYS A 125 10.27 -4.79 -1.27
N GLN A 126 9.25 -5.30 -1.97
CA GLN A 126 9.38 -6.55 -2.72
C GLN A 126 10.54 -6.45 -3.73
N ALA A 127 10.61 -5.37 -4.50
CA ALA A 127 11.65 -5.17 -5.49
C ALA A 127 13.08 -5.13 -4.90
N ARG A 128 13.19 -4.82 -3.61
CA ARG A 128 14.46 -4.80 -2.85
C ARG A 128 14.77 -6.14 -2.16
N GLY A 129 13.91 -7.15 -2.29
CA GLY A 129 14.09 -8.45 -1.63
C GLY A 129 13.81 -8.42 -0.11
N CYS A 130 13.08 -7.42 0.40
CA CYS A 130 12.85 -7.27 1.85
C CYS A 130 11.99 -8.38 2.48
N TYR A 131 11.37 -9.23 1.66
CA TYR A 131 10.51 -10.34 2.10
C TYR A 131 11.13 -11.70 1.76
N ASP A 132 12.41 -11.73 1.41
CA ASP A 132 13.10 -12.97 1.12
C ASP A 132 13.28 -13.79 2.40
N PRO A 133 13.34 -15.13 2.33
CA PRO A 133 13.49 -15.98 3.50
C PRO A 133 14.77 -15.72 4.32
N SER A 134 15.77 -15.09 3.71
CA SER A 134 17.03 -14.70 4.36
C SER A 134 16.91 -13.41 5.18
N SER A 135 15.88 -12.59 4.98
CA SER A 135 15.74 -11.29 5.67
C SER A 135 15.51 -11.43 7.17
N PRO A 136 14.59 -12.27 7.69
CA PRO A 136 14.32 -12.32 9.13
C PRO A 136 15.52 -12.73 10.00
N PRO A 137 16.35 -13.73 9.61
CA PRO A 137 17.58 -14.03 10.35
C PRO A 137 18.57 -12.86 10.39
N LEU A 138 18.71 -12.10 9.29
CA LEU A 138 19.60 -10.94 9.22
C LEU A 138 19.07 -9.77 10.05
N ASP A 139 17.76 -9.52 10.00
CA ASP A 139 17.08 -8.51 10.82
C ASP A 139 17.23 -8.82 12.31
N ALA A 140 17.07 -10.10 12.69
CA ALA A 140 17.29 -10.55 14.06
C ALA A 140 18.75 -10.34 14.48
N ALA A 141 19.71 -10.74 13.64
CA ALA A 141 21.13 -10.55 13.93
C ALA A 141 21.48 -9.08 14.16
N LEU A 142 20.96 -8.17 13.32
CA LEU A 142 21.15 -6.72 13.47
C LEU A 142 20.57 -6.19 14.79
N VAL A 143 19.35 -6.62 15.16
CA VAL A 143 18.68 -6.15 16.39
C VAL A 143 19.39 -6.65 17.66
N TYR A 144 19.96 -7.86 17.62
CA TYR A 144 20.62 -8.47 18.77
C TYR A 144 22.14 -8.29 18.76
N ASP A 145 22.69 -7.52 17.81
CA ASP A 145 24.12 -7.21 17.78
C ASP A 145 24.51 -6.45 19.05
N ARG A 146 25.52 -6.94 19.77
CA ARG A 146 25.98 -6.30 21.01
C ARG A 146 27.10 -5.33 20.65
N PRO A 147 26.98 -4.03 20.99
CA PRO A 147 28.10 -3.13 20.83
C PRO A 147 29.27 -3.63 21.68
N ILE A 148 30.45 -3.73 21.06
CA ILE A 148 31.70 -4.05 21.74
C ILE A 148 31.92 -2.96 22.78
N GLN A 149 31.84 -3.31 24.07
CA GLN A 149 32.25 -2.41 25.15
C GLN A 149 33.77 -2.32 25.08
N GLY A 150 34.26 -1.20 24.53
CA GLY A 150 35.66 -0.79 24.63
C GLY A 150 35.98 -0.28 26.02
#